data_AF-A0A369RM11-F1
#
_entry.id   AF-A0A369RM11-F1
#
_cell.length_a   1.000
_cell.length_b   1.000
_cell.length_c   1.000
_cell.angle_alpha   90.00
_cell.angle_beta   90.00
_cell.angle_gamma   90.00
#
_symmetry.space_group_name_H-M   'P 1'
#
loop_
_entity.id
_entity.type
_entity.pdbx_description
1 polymer ?
#
loop_
_entity_poly.entity_id
_entity_poly.type
_entity_poly.pdbx_seq_one_letter_code
_entity_poly.pdbx_strand_id
1 'polypeptide(L)' 'MRRDYGSRLFELIDHPIAPGFAQEVYAAVAEALEKWERRFKLKRVQITEIKEGKITLNLEGIYLPNGEPIRLDGIVVE' A
#
# COMPACT_ATOMS: atom_id res chain seq x y z
N MET A 1 -21.74 -6.27 8.50
CA MET A 1 -20.98 -5.33 7.63
C MET A 1 -19.57 -5.15 8.20
N ARG A 2 -18.52 -5.27 7.38
CA ARG A 2 -17.12 -5.05 7.82
C ARG A 2 -16.73 -3.59 7.58
N ARG A 3 -17.19 -2.67 8.45
CA ARG A 3 -16.90 -1.23 8.32
C ARG A 3 -15.40 -0.91 8.41
N ASP A 4 -14.64 -1.75 9.10
CA ASP A 4 -13.21 -1.52 9.31
C ASP A 4 -12.32 -2.03 8.16
N TYR A 5 -12.92 -2.69 7.16
CA TYR A 5 -12.17 -3.25 6.02
C TYR A 5 -11.66 -2.15 5.10
N GLY A 6 -10.36 -2.18 4.81
CA GLY A 6 -9.71 -1.19 3.97
C GLY A 6 -8.32 -0.82 4.47
N SER A 7 -7.84 0.32 3.98
CA SER A 7 -6.56 0.93 4.36
C SER A 7 -6.78 2.41 4.69
N ARG A 8 -5.96 2.97 5.58
CA ARG A 8 -5.91 4.42 5.82
C ARG A 8 -5.22 5.20 4.69
N LEU A 9 -4.83 4.55 3.59
CA LEU A 9 -4.32 5.20 2.38
C LEU A 9 -5.24 6.29 1.85
N PHE A 10 -6.56 6.10 1.96
CA PHE A 10 -7.54 7.10 1.52
C PHE A 10 -7.48 8.41 2.32
N GLU A 11 -7.00 8.36 3.57
CA GLU A 11 -6.80 9.56 4.40
C GLU A 11 -5.55 10.34 3.97
N LEU A 12 -4.63 9.69 3.24
CA LEU A 12 -3.39 10.30 2.74
C LEU A 12 -3.56 10.90 1.33
N ILE A 13 -4.72 10.73 0.71
CA ILE A 13 -5.07 11.43 -0.54
C ILE A 13 -5.15 12.94 -0.23
N ASP A 14 -4.61 13.77 -1.12
CA ASP A 14 -4.52 15.23 -0.99
C ASP A 14 -3.69 15.76 0.20
N HIS A 15 -3.00 14.89 0.95
CA HIS A 15 -2.04 15.33 1.95
C HIS A 15 -0.81 15.97 1.27
N PRO A 16 -0.22 17.02 1.88
CA PRO A 16 0.99 17.64 1.36
C PRO A 16 2.14 16.62 1.32
N ILE A 17 2.85 16.55 0.20
CA ILE A 17 4.00 15.67 0.01
C ILE A 17 5.18 16.23 0.83
N ALA A 18 5.24 15.83 2.10
CA ALA A 18 6.32 16.14 3.02
C ALA A 18 7.37 15.00 3.03
N PRO A 19 8.59 15.23 3.58
CA PRO A 19 9.63 14.21 3.66
C PRO A 19 9.25 12.89 4.37
N GLY A 20 8.15 12.86 5.14
CA GLY A 20 7.60 11.66 5.79
C GLY A 20 6.43 10.99 5.04
N PHE A 21 5.94 11.57 3.95
CA PHE A 21 4.73 11.08 3.26
C PHE A 21 4.88 9.63 2.77
N ALA A 22 6.04 9.30 2.22
CA ALA A 22 6.32 7.94 1.75
C ALA A 22 6.31 6.90 2.90
N GLN A 23 6.71 7.30 4.11
CA GLN A 23 6.67 6.43 5.29
C GLN A 23 5.23 6.22 5.78
N GLU A 24 4.41 7.26 5.77
CA GLU A 24 2.97 7.14 6.09
C GLU A 24 2.25 6.22 5.10
N VAL A 25 2.51 6.38 3.80
CA VAL A 25 1.98 5.48 2.75
C VAL A 25 2.43 4.05 3.00
N TYR A 26 3.72 3.83 3.29
CA TYR A 26 4.24 2.49 3.60
C TYR A 26 3.54 1.88 4.81
N ALA A 27 3.40 2.64 5.90
CA ALA A 27 2.74 2.18 7.13
C ALA A 27 1.26 1.85 6.89
N ALA A 28 0.54 2.70 6.17
CA ALA A 28 -0.86 2.48 5.81
C ALA A 28 -1.09 1.22 4.95
N VAL A 29 -0.19 0.96 4.00
CA VAL A 29 -0.19 -0.28 3.20
C VAL A 29 0.11 -1.49 4.08
N ALA A 30 1.18 -1.42 4.88
CA ALA A 30 1.64 -2.53 5.71
C ALA A 30 0.59 -2.95 6.74
N GLU A 31 0.00 -1.98 7.46
CA GLU A 31 -1.06 -2.22 8.45
C GLU A 31 -2.30 -2.87 7.82
N ALA A 32 -2.72 -2.38 6.64
CA ALA A 32 -3.87 -2.93 5.95
C ALA A 32 -3.62 -4.37 5.51
N LEU A 33 -2.45 -4.65 4.94
CA LEU A 33 -2.08 -6.00 4.50
C LEU A 33 -1.87 -6.95 5.68
N GLU A 34 -1.27 -6.50 6.78
CA GLU A 34 -1.11 -7.33 7.98
C GLU A 34 -2.44 -7.68 8.64
N LYS A 35 -3.38 -6.73 8.66
CA LYS A 35 -4.73 -6.93 9.22
C LYS A 35 -5.58 -7.83 8.34
N TRP A 36 -5.56 -7.62 7.01
CA TRP A 36 -6.52 -8.21 6.08
C TRP A 36 -5.96 -9.34 5.22
N GLU A 37 -4.65 -9.39 4.97
CA GLU A 37 -4.01 -10.37 4.10
C GLU A 37 -2.72 -10.95 4.71
N ARG A 38 -2.88 -11.69 5.82
CA ARG A 38 -1.78 -12.36 6.53
C ARG A 38 -0.99 -13.37 5.70
N ARG A 39 -1.52 -13.81 4.54
CA ARG A 39 -0.82 -14.75 3.64
C ARG A 39 0.18 -14.04 2.75
N PHE A 40 0.18 -12.71 2.71
CA PHE A 40 1.13 -11.94 1.92
C PHE A 40 2.09 -11.18 2.83
N LYS A 41 3.38 -11.49 2.71
CA LYS A 41 4.44 -10.77 3.41
C LYS A 41 4.97 -9.65 2.51
N LEU A 42 4.55 -8.42 2.80
CA LEU A 42 5.06 -7.24 2.13
C LEU A 42 6.58 -7.11 2.33
N LYS A 43 7.30 -6.82 1.24
CA LYS A 43 8.75 -6.61 1.22
C LYS A 43 9.13 -5.20 0.83
N ARG A 44 8.43 -4.64 -0.16
CA ARG A 44 8.71 -3.30 -0.67
C ARG A 44 7.41 -2.63 -1.10
N VAL A 45 7.31 -1.34 -0.79
CA VAL A 45 6.32 -0.42 -1.38
C VAL A 45 7.12 0.65 -2.09
N GLN A 46 6.75 0.94 -3.32
CA GLN A 46 7.36 2.01 -4.09
C GLN A 46 6.26 2.90 -4.64
N ILE A 47 6.35 4.21 -4.37
CA ILE A 47 5.52 5.21 -5.03
C ILE A 47 6.19 5.51 -6.38
N THR A 48 5.47 5.25 -7.47
CA THR A 48 5.98 5.48 -8.83
C THR A 48 5.59 6.83 -9.39
N GLU A 49 4.38 7.30 -9.07
CA GLU A 49 3.87 8.57 -9.54
C GLU A 49 2.93 9.17 -8.49
N ILE A 50 2.99 10.50 -8.35
CA ILE A 50 1.99 11.28 -7.61
C ILE A 50 1.55 12.41 -8.54
N LYS A 51 0.30 12.38 -8.99
CA LYS A 51 -0.22 13.35 -9.94
C LYS A 51 -1.71 13.59 -9.74
N GLU A 52 -2.11 14.86 -9.70
CA GLU A 52 -3.54 15.28 -9.65
C GLU A 52 -4.35 14.54 -8.57
N GLY A 53 -3.81 14.43 -7.35
CA GLY A 53 -4.46 13.72 -6.24
C GLY A 53 -4.37 12.19 -6.29
N LYS A 54 -3.83 11.63 -7.38
CA LYS A 54 -3.63 10.18 -7.54
C LYS A 54 -2.24 9.75 -7.13
N ILE A 55 -2.17 8.60 -6.48
CA ILE A 55 -0.91 7.97 -6.08
C ILE A 55 -0.82 6.60 -6.76
N THR A 56 0.24 6.39 -7.53
CA THR A 56 0.54 5.10 -8.14
C THR A 56 1.59 4.37 -7.29
N LEU A 57 1.26 3.14 -6.89
CA LEU A 57 2.04 2.29 -6.02
C LEU A 57 2.41 0.98 -6.71
N ASN A 58 3.64 0.54 -6.48
CA ASN A 58 4.09 -0.82 -6.77
C ASN A 58 4.40 -1.52 -5.45
N LEU A 59 3.90 -2.75 -5.31
CA LEU A 59 4.10 -3.61 -4.15
C LEU A 59 4.90 -4.83 -4.57
N GLU A 60 5.88 -5.19 -3.75
CA GLU A 60 6.61 -6.45 -3.88
C GLU A 60 6.54 -7.19 -2.55
N GLY A 61 6.31 -8.49 -2.60
CA GLY A 61 6.22 -9.32 -1.41
C GLY A 61 6.30 -10.79 -1.71
N ILE A 62 6.08 -11.61 -0.68
CA ILE A 62 6.12 -13.07 -0.77
C ILE A 62 4.75 -13.59 -0.37
N TYR A 63 4.16 -14.42 -1.22
CA TYR A 63 2.99 -15.18 -0.85
C TYR A 63 3.40 -16.38 0.01
N LEU A 64 3.07 -16.34 1.29
CA LEU A 64 3.53 -17.31 2.29
C LEU A 64 3.06 -18.75 2.04
N PRO A 65 1.86 -19.02 1.47
CA PRO A 65 1.41 -20.39 1.24
C PRO A 65 2.25 -21.20 0.25
N ASN A 66 2.86 -20.57 -0.76
CA ASN A 66 3.70 -21.24 -1.76
C ASN A 66 5.15 -20.71 -1.79
N GLY A 67 5.44 -19.63 -1.07
CA GLY A 67 6.76 -18.99 -1.03
C GLY A 67 7.10 -18.18 -2.28
N GLU A 68 6.14 -17.95 -3.18
CA GLU A 68 6.41 -17.26 -4.44
C GLU A 68 6.50 -15.74 -4.26
N PRO A 69 7.47 -15.09 -4.92
CA PRO A 69 7.51 -13.64 -4.98
C PRO A 69 6.35 -13.14 -5.84
N ILE A 70 5.54 -12.25 -5.28
CA ILE A 70 4.47 -11.56 -6.00
C ILE A 70 4.85 -10.09 -6.12
N ARG A 71 4.68 -9.57 -7.33
CA ARG A 71 4.82 -8.17 -7.66
C ARG A 71 3.48 -7.67 -8.18
N LEU A 72 2.98 -6.59 -7.58
CA LEU A 72 1.78 -5.90 -7.99
C LEU A 72 2.20 -4.50 -8.43
N ASP A 73 2.10 -4.24 -9.73
CA ASP A 73 2.48 -2.94 -10.30
C ASP A 73 1.23 -2.15 -10.69
N GLY A 74 1.32 -0.82 -10.63
CA GLY A 74 0.29 0.08 -11.14
C GLY A 74 -0.96 0.17 -10.28
N ILE A 75 -0.84 0.01 -8.96
CA ILE A 75 -1.96 0.21 -8.05
C ILE A 75 -2.21 1.71 -7.93
N VAL A 76 -3.35 2.16 -8.43
CA VAL A 76 -3.77 3.56 -8.37
C VAL A 76 -4.70 3.75 -7.19
N VAL A 77 -4.41 4.75 -6.37
CA VAL A 77 -5.27 5.23 -5.28
C VAL A 77 -5.75 6.63 -5.69
N GLU A 78 -7.08 6.80 -5.81
CA GLU A 78 -7.80 8.03 -6.18
C GLU A 78 -9.07 8.21 -5.34
#